data_AF-A0A2W5XME0-F1
#
_entry.id   AF-A0A2W5XME0-F1
#
_cell.length_a   1.000
_cell.length_b   1.000
_cell.length_c   1.000
_cell.angle_alpha   90.00
_cell.angle_beta   90.00
_cell.angle_gamma   90.00
#
_symmetry.space_group_name_H-M   'P 1'
#
loop_
_entity.id
_entity.type
_entity.pdbx_description
1 polymer ?
#
loop_
_entity_poly.entity_id
_entity_poly.type
_entity_poly.pdbx_seq_one_letter_code
_entity_poly.pdbx_strand_id
1 'polypeptide(L)'
;MGDEDMWTQRPARSQRGFALIFSLFIMVLLLITTLLLLQNAQGTAANTRANELKNGALNAAEAGANKAMDALDGSLAATGPGSGTLANGYKYSYTIYPNLSNGPQRTYTDPQLGSIVVPSAMAAIVSVGTGPVLERPVTVEEIIQAPVNFNLGSDAILANVDISGHWNHKIGIEESSPGANDANIHANRNVTADVGFLHGTATASGTTDSLNGSPGGVNTSQQFVPLGQFPALIQYMQNHASVTVNGGSLASSYTCPAYVAGVLGRVIFYNGSLHPSGQAKTTFTGDCILVINGDYDQTGQASMAFQASQHSIMLVNGNASYAGNAATSALLWSKGDITLDGNANITGAVVAGGSVSFGGGGSGGGFEYDRSFLNFQVNIPSKIKTAAYAEY
;
A
#
# COMPACT_ATOMS: atom_id res chain seq x y z
N MET A 1 -62.49 61.10 39.72
CA MET A 1 -61.32 60.31 40.17
C MET A 1 -61.85 59.26 41.14
N GLY A 2 -62.09 58.01 40.80
CA GLY A 2 -62.12 57.30 39.52
C GLY A 2 -63.02 56.07 39.78
N ASP A 3 -63.83 55.74 38.79
CA ASP A 3 -64.80 54.64 38.77
C ASP A 3 -64.19 53.29 39.12
N GLU A 4 -64.84 52.53 40.00
CA GLU A 4 -64.84 51.05 39.95
C GLU A 4 -66.20 50.52 40.42
N ASP A 5 -67.19 50.66 39.55
CA ASP A 5 -68.47 49.94 39.63
C ASP A 5 -68.24 48.45 39.34
N MET A 6 -67.97 47.70 40.40
CA MET A 6 -67.84 46.25 40.37
C MET A 6 -69.22 45.57 40.30
N TRP A 7 -69.80 45.57 39.10
CA TRP A 7 -70.99 44.76 38.80
C TRP A 7 -70.65 43.28 38.90
N THR A 8 -71.05 42.65 40.01
CA THR A 8 -71.10 41.18 40.13
C THR A 8 -72.14 40.63 39.16
N GLN A 9 -71.74 40.40 37.90
CA GLN A 9 -72.50 39.64 36.93
C GLN A 9 -72.69 38.21 37.48
N ARG A 10 -73.89 37.91 37.98
CA ARG A 10 -74.26 36.53 38.30
C ARG A 10 -74.27 35.75 36.98
N PRO A 11 -73.39 34.75 36.81
CA PRO A 11 -73.29 34.02 35.55
C PRO A 11 -74.62 33.33 35.26
N ALA A 12 -75.15 33.57 34.06
CA ALA A 12 -76.38 32.96 33.56
C ALA A 12 -76.31 31.43 33.70
N ARG A 13 -77.22 30.86 34.50
CA ARG A 13 -77.23 29.43 34.85
C ARG A 13 -77.31 28.49 33.62
N SER A 14 -77.71 28.97 32.44
CA SER A 14 -77.81 28.13 31.23
C SER A 14 -76.48 27.85 30.52
N GLN A 15 -75.40 28.60 30.81
CA GLN A 15 -74.10 28.37 30.15
C GLN A 15 -73.22 27.30 30.84
N ARG A 16 -73.56 26.91 32.07
CA ARG A 16 -72.76 25.93 32.85
C ARG A 16 -72.82 24.50 32.28
N GLY A 17 -73.96 24.12 31.70
CA GLY A 17 -74.11 22.79 31.07
C GLY A 17 -73.28 22.65 29.79
N PHE A 18 -73.23 23.70 28.97
CA PHE A 18 -72.44 23.69 27.74
C PHE A 18 -70.93 23.66 28.00
N ALA A 19 -70.46 24.44 28.98
CA ALA A 19 -69.03 24.46 29.37
C ALA A 19 -68.53 23.08 29.83
N LEU A 20 -69.36 22.31 30.55
CA LEU A 20 -68.99 20.98 31.02
C LEU A 20 -68.89 19.96 29.88
N ILE A 21 -69.84 19.98 28.93
CA ILE A 21 -69.80 19.12 27.74
C ILE A 21 -68.59 19.47 26.87
N PHE A 22 -68.31 20.76 26.67
CA PHE A 22 -67.17 21.22 25.90
C PHE A 22 -65.84 20.85 26.56
N SER A 23 -65.73 21.00 27.88
CA SER A 23 -64.59 20.53 28.67
C SER A 23 -64.36 19.02 28.50
N LEU A 24 -65.42 18.22 28.57
CA LEU A 24 -65.32 16.77 28.42
C LEU A 24 -64.91 16.38 26.99
N PHE A 25 -65.39 17.11 25.99
CA PHE A 25 -64.97 16.93 24.59
C PHE A 25 -63.49 17.27 24.37
N ILE A 26 -62.99 18.38 24.93
CA ILE A 26 -61.56 18.73 24.89
C ILE A 26 -60.74 17.65 25.60
N MET A 27 -61.19 17.19 26.77
CA MET A 27 -60.49 16.14 27.52
C MET A 27 -60.38 14.85 26.70
N VAL A 28 -61.46 14.43 26.02
CA VAL A 28 -61.45 13.26 25.13
C VAL A 28 -60.48 13.47 23.96
N LEU A 29 -60.48 14.65 23.33
CA LEU A 29 -59.54 14.98 22.26
C LEU A 29 -58.08 14.91 22.72
N LEU A 30 -57.78 15.45 23.90
CA LEU A 30 -56.44 15.36 24.50
C LEU A 30 -56.06 13.90 24.83
N LEU A 31 -57.02 13.08 25.22
CA LEU A 31 -56.79 11.66 25.48
C LEU A 31 -56.49 10.89 24.18
N ILE A 32 -57.17 11.21 23.09
CA ILE A 32 -56.89 10.62 21.77
C ILE A 32 -55.50 11.05 21.27
N THR A 33 -55.14 12.33 21.39
CA THR A 33 -53.82 12.81 20.93
C THR A 33 -52.67 12.22 21.75
N THR A 34 -52.83 12.09 23.07
CA THR A 34 -51.82 11.43 23.93
C THR A 34 -51.65 9.95 23.60
N LEU A 35 -52.73 9.23 23.29
CA LEU A 35 -52.65 7.83 22.83
C LEU A 35 -51.90 7.70 21.49
N LEU A 36 -52.14 8.60 20.54
CA LEU A 36 -51.42 8.61 19.25
C LEU A 36 -49.93 8.92 19.44
N LEU A 37 -49.57 9.87 20.31
CA LEU A 37 -48.18 10.17 20.64
C LEU A 37 -47.48 8.98 21.32
N LEU A 38 -48.18 8.28 22.22
CA LEU A 38 -47.66 7.09 22.89
C LEU A 38 -47.38 5.96 21.88
N GLN A 39 -48.28 5.74 20.92
CA GLN A 39 -48.09 4.74 19.87
C GLN A 39 -46.86 5.07 18.99
N ASN A 40 -46.67 6.33 18.63
CA ASN A 40 -45.48 6.77 17.87
C ASN A 40 -44.18 6.62 18.69
N ALA A 41 -44.24 6.90 20.00
CA ALA A 41 -43.10 6.70 20.90
C ALA A 41 -42.71 5.22 21.03
N GLN A 42 -43.70 4.32 21.12
CA GLN A 42 -43.47 2.88 21.13
C GLN A 42 -42.86 2.38 19.82
N GLY A 43 -43.35 2.86 18.67
CA GLY A 43 -42.77 2.53 17.37
C GLY A 43 -41.32 3.01 17.23
N THR A 44 -41.02 4.23 17.69
CA THR A 44 -39.67 4.77 17.68
C THR A 44 -38.73 3.96 18.58
N ALA A 45 -39.17 3.64 19.80
CA ALA A 45 -38.38 2.83 20.73
C ALA A 45 -38.10 1.42 20.19
N ALA A 46 -39.08 0.79 19.52
CA ALA A 46 -38.90 -0.50 18.87
C ALA A 46 -37.87 -0.43 17.72
N ASN A 47 -37.93 0.63 16.90
CA ASN A 47 -36.98 0.85 15.82
C ASN A 47 -35.56 1.13 16.33
N THR A 48 -35.42 1.94 17.38
CA THR A 48 -34.12 2.20 18.02
C THR A 48 -33.52 0.90 18.56
N ARG A 49 -34.30 0.10 19.28
CA ARG A 49 -33.85 -1.20 19.78
C ARG A 49 -33.46 -2.15 18.63
N ALA A 50 -34.23 -2.19 17.55
CA ALA A 50 -33.90 -3.00 16.39
C ALA A 50 -32.56 -2.57 15.75
N ASN A 51 -32.31 -1.25 15.65
CA ASN A 51 -31.05 -0.73 15.13
C ASN A 51 -29.86 -1.02 16.07
N GLU A 52 -30.06 -0.91 17.39
CA GLU A 52 -29.04 -1.28 18.37
C GLU A 52 -28.67 -2.76 18.27
N LEU A 53 -29.67 -3.64 18.11
CA LEU A 53 -29.43 -5.07 17.94
C LEU A 53 -28.66 -5.38 16.65
N LYS A 54 -28.99 -4.69 15.54
CA LYS A 54 -28.28 -4.80 14.25
C LYS A 54 -26.84 -4.33 14.37
N ASN A 55 -26.60 -3.17 14.97
CA ASN A 55 -25.26 -2.65 15.19
C ASN A 55 -24.43 -3.61 16.06
N GLY A 56 -25.04 -4.24 17.06
CA GLY A 56 -24.38 -5.28 17.85
C GLY A 56 -23.94 -6.50 17.02
N ALA A 57 -24.80 -6.97 16.11
CA ALA A 57 -24.47 -8.08 15.21
C ALA A 57 -23.39 -7.69 14.19
N LEU A 58 -23.44 -6.46 13.65
CA LEU A 58 -22.38 -5.92 12.78
C LEU A 58 -21.04 -5.84 13.51
N ASN A 59 -21.01 -5.27 14.72
CA ASN A 59 -19.78 -5.21 15.52
C ASN A 59 -19.19 -6.61 15.79
N ALA A 60 -20.04 -7.63 15.96
CA ALA A 60 -19.60 -9.01 16.08
C ALA A 60 -19.01 -9.54 14.76
N ALA A 61 -19.66 -9.29 13.63
CA ALA A 61 -19.14 -9.66 12.31
C ALA A 61 -17.79 -8.99 12.03
N GLU A 62 -17.63 -7.69 12.29
CA GLU A 62 -16.36 -6.97 12.17
C GLU A 62 -15.28 -7.53 13.11
N ALA A 63 -15.64 -7.88 14.35
CA ALA A 63 -14.71 -8.54 15.27
C ALA A 63 -14.24 -9.91 14.74
N GLY A 64 -15.11 -10.67 14.08
CA GLY A 64 -14.73 -11.91 13.41
C GLY A 64 -13.82 -11.67 12.20
N ALA A 65 -14.03 -10.62 11.43
CA ALA A 65 -13.13 -10.24 10.33
C ALA A 65 -11.74 -9.84 10.88
N ASN A 66 -11.69 -9.03 11.93
CA ASN A 66 -10.45 -8.69 12.63
C ASN A 66 -9.70 -9.93 13.16
N LYS A 67 -10.42 -10.89 13.73
CA LYS A 67 -9.83 -12.16 14.19
C LYS A 67 -9.31 -13.04 13.05
N ALA A 68 -9.98 -13.02 11.90
CA ALA A 68 -9.49 -13.67 10.70
C ALA A 68 -8.21 -13.02 10.17
N MET A 69 -8.12 -11.69 10.21
CA MET A 69 -6.89 -10.95 9.87
C MET A 69 -5.75 -11.27 10.85
N ASP A 70 -6.01 -11.26 12.17
CA ASP A 70 -5.02 -11.68 13.18
C ASP A 70 -4.46 -13.10 12.90
N ALA A 71 -5.33 -14.02 12.47
CA ALA A 71 -4.93 -15.38 12.13
C ALA A 71 -4.03 -15.43 10.88
N LEU A 72 -4.29 -14.57 9.89
CA LEU A 72 -3.50 -14.45 8.68
C LEU A 72 -2.16 -13.75 8.90
N ASP A 73 -2.10 -12.79 9.82
CA ASP A 73 -0.86 -12.17 10.28
C ASP A 73 0.05 -13.21 10.97
N GLY A 74 -0.53 -14.14 11.74
CA GLY A 74 0.21 -15.26 12.33
C GLY A 74 0.66 -16.31 11.31
N SER A 75 -0.14 -16.56 10.27
CA SER A 75 0.19 -17.47 9.18
C SER A 75 -0.62 -17.18 7.91
N LEU A 76 0.05 -16.89 6.79
CA LEU A 76 -0.60 -16.74 5.48
C LEU A 76 -1.27 -18.05 4.99
N ALA A 77 -0.95 -19.18 5.63
CA ALA A 77 -1.59 -20.48 5.38
C ALA A 77 -2.78 -20.74 6.32
N ALA A 78 -3.16 -19.77 7.18
CA ALA A 78 -4.35 -19.91 8.00
C ALA A 78 -5.57 -20.14 7.09
N THR A 79 -6.23 -21.25 7.34
CA THR A 79 -7.36 -21.75 6.56
C THR A 79 -8.50 -22.07 7.51
N GLY A 80 -9.72 -22.03 7.00
CA GLY A 80 -10.87 -22.63 7.66
C GLY A 80 -11.64 -21.69 8.59
N PRO A 81 -12.67 -22.24 9.25
CA PRO A 81 -13.58 -21.47 10.05
C PRO A 81 -13.01 -21.17 11.44
N GLY A 82 -13.31 -19.98 11.97
CA GLY A 82 -13.11 -19.62 13.37
C GLY A 82 -14.40 -19.07 13.97
N SER A 83 -14.46 -19.00 15.31
CA SER A 83 -15.60 -18.38 16.00
C SER A 83 -15.21 -17.83 17.36
N GLY A 84 -16.04 -16.96 17.91
CA GLY A 84 -15.85 -16.38 19.23
C GLY A 84 -17.10 -15.70 19.77
N THR A 85 -16.99 -15.15 20.98
CA THR A 85 -18.07 -14.43 21.67
C THR A 85 -17.51 -13.16 22.28
N LEU A 86 -18.17 -12.04 22.03
CA LEU A 86 -17.85 -10.75 22.62
C LEU A 86 -18.35 -10.67 24.07
N ALA A 87 -17.82 -9.72 24.84
CA ALA A 87 -18.18 -9.55 26.25
C ALA A 87 -19.68 -9.26 26.47
N ASN A 88 -20.36 -8.69 25.48
CA ASN A 88 -21.80 -8.41 25.49
C ASN A 88 -22.67 -9.62 25.06
N GLY A 89 -22.07 -10.80 24.85
CA GLY A 89 -22.78 -12.04 24.50
C GLY A 89 -23.06 -12.25 23.02
N TYR A 90 -22.75 -11.27 22.16
CA TYR A 90 -22.81 -11.44 20.71
C TYR A 90 -21.74 -12.41 20.23
N LYS A 91 -22.06 -13.21 19.22
CA LYS A 91 -21.19 -14.26 18.69
C LYS A 91 -20.80 -13.94 17.26
N TYR A 92 -19.64 -14.41 16.86
CA TYR A 92 -19.20 -14.35 15.47
C TYR A 92 -18.63 -15.68 15.03
N SER A 93 -18.75 -15.95 13.73
CA SER A 93 -18.03 -17.00 13.03
C SER A 93 -17.46 -16.45 11.75
N TYR A 94 -16.21 -16.74 11.44
CA TYR A 94 -15.59 -16.32 10.18
C TYR A 94 -15.05 -17.52 9.42
N THR A 95 -14.90 -17.39 8.10
CA THR A 95 -14.21 -18.34 7.24
C THR A 95 -13.21 -17.60 6.37
N ILE A 96 -11.98 -18.10 6.34
CA ILE A 96 -10.94 -17.59 5.44
C ILE A 96 -10.93 -18.47 4.20
N TYR A 97 -11.03 -17.84 3.03
CA TYR A 97 -10.81 -18.43 1.72
C TYR A 97 -9.43 -17.95 1.20
N PRO A 98 -8.34 -18.62 1.59
CA PRO A 98 -7.01 -18.12 1.27
C PRO A 98 -6.67 -18.43 -0.18
N ASN A 99 -6.11 -17.42 -0.85
CA ASN A 99 -5.42 -17.54 -2.14
C ASN A 99 -4.07 -16.78 -2.11
N LEU A 100 -3.45 -16.72 -0.92
CA LEU A 100 -2.27 -15.91 -0.64
C LEU A 100 -0.96 -16.55 -1.14
N SER A 101 -0.96 -17.86 -1.44
CA SER A 101 0.23 -18.61 -1.87
C SER A 101 0.54 -18.50 -3.37
N ASN A 102 0.22 -17.37 -4.01
CA ASN A 102 0.34 -17.17 -5.47
C ASN A 102 -0.34 -18.27 -6.32
N GLY A 103 -1.42 -18.86 -5.81
CA GLY A 103 -2.19 -19.88 -6.52
C GLY A 103 -3.04 -19.30 -7.67
N PRO A 104 -3.63 -20.15 -8.54
CA PRO A 104 -4.63 -19.70 -9.49
C PRO A 104 -5.79 -19.01 -8.77
N GLN A 105 -6.53 -18.14 -9.47
CA GLN A 105 -7.72 -17.50 -8.91
C GLN A 105 -8.66 -18.54 -8.31
N ARG A 106 -9.18 -18.26 -7.11
CA ARG A 106 -10.16 -19.12 -6.44
C ARG A 106 -11.49 -18.43 -6.44
N THR A 107 -12.56 -19.19 -6.56
CA THR A 107 -13.91 -18.68 -6.36
C THR A 107 -14.46 -19.18 -5.04
N TYR A 108 -15.21 -18.32 -4.37
CA TYR A 108 -16.14 -18.77 -3.33
C TYR A 108 -17.55 -18.32 -3.71
N THR A 109 -18.53 -19.10 -3.27
CA THR A 109 -19.94 -18.78 -3.53
C THR A 109 -20.47 -17.98 -2.35
N ASP A 110 -20.63 -16.68 -2.58
CA ASP A 110 -21.41 -15.79 -1.74
C ASP A 110 -22.90 -16.13 -1.92
N PRO A 111 -23.67 -16.30 -0.83
CA PRO A 111 -25.12 -16.57 -0.89
C PRO A 111 -25.96 -15.52 -1.64
N GLN A 112 -25.50 -14.27 -1.76
CA GLN A 112 -26.16 -13.14 -2.40
C GLN A 112 -25.54 -12.77 -3.75
N LEU A 113 -24.23 -12.55 -3.79
CA LEU A 113 -23.55 -12.08 -4.99
C LEU A 113 -23.18 -13.23 -5.95
N GLY A 114 -23.35 -14.48 -5.52
CA GLY A 114 -22.99 -15.66 -6.29
C GLY A 114 -21.49 -15.90 -6.25
N SER A 115 -20.88 -16.27 -7.38
CA SER A 115 -19.46 -16.61 -7.41
C SER A 115 -18.58 -15.35 -7.36
N ILE A 116 -17.91 -15.11 -6.24
CA ILE A 116 -16.89 -14.07 -6.11
C ILE A 116 -15.53 -14.65 -6.45
N VAL A 117 -14.81 -13.99 -7.35
CA VAL A 117 -13.43 -14.35 -7.73
C VAL A 117 -12.46 -13.69 -6.75
N VAL A 118 -11.72 -14.49 -6.01
CA VAL A 118 -10.58 -14.09 -5.17
C VAL A 118 -9.32 -14.09 -6.05
N PRO A 119 -8.73 -12.91 -6.34
CA PRO A 119 -7.52 -12.83 -7.14
C PRO A 119 -6.35 -13.61 -6.53
N SER A 120 -5.32 -13.89 -7.32
CA SER A 120 -4.07 -14.47 -6.81
C SER A 120 -3.42 -13.52 -5.80
N ALA A 121 -2.74 -14.06 -4.78
CA ALA A 121 -2.11 -13.32 -3.68
C ALA A 121 -3.09 -12.54 -2.78
N MET A 122 -4.37 -12.92 -2.78
CA MET A 122 -5.41 -12.35 -1.91
C MET A 122 -6.11 -13.44 -1.10
N ALA A 123 -6.85 -13.07 -0.07
CA ALA A 123 -7.79 -13.94 0.62
C ALA A 123 -9.13 -13.25 0.71
N ALA A 124 -10.21 -14.01 0.67
CA ALA A 124 -11.51 -13.51 1.08
C ALA A 124 -11.79 -13.95 2.51
N ILE A 125 -12.27 -13.04 3.34
CA ILE A 125 -12.78 -13.30 4.68
C ILE A 125 -14.28 -13.08 4.62
N VAL A 126 -15.04 -14.06 5.08
CA VAL A 126 -16.48 -13.93 5.30
C VAL A 126 -16.72 -14.11 6.78
N SER A 127 -17.28 -13.10 7.44
CA SER A 127 -17.57 -13.11 8.87
C SER A 127 -19.05 -12.85 9.12
N VAL A 128 -19.65 -13.70 9.95
CA VAL A 128 -21.07 -13.65 10.31
C VAL A 128 -21.20 -13.36 11.80
N GLY A 129 -21.87 -12.26 12.13
CA GLY A 129 -22.20 -11.86 13.49
C GLY A 129 -23.64 -12.21 13.82
N THR A 130 -23.88 -12.75 15.02
CA THR A 130 -25.20 -13.11 15.55
C THR A 130 -25.38 -12.58 16.96
N GLY A 131 -26.59 -12.14 17.28
CA GLY A 131 -26.90 -11.70 18.64
C GLY A 131 -27.23 -12.86 19.60
N PRO A 132 -27.35 -12.56 20.90
CA PRO A 132 -27.56 -13.56 21.94
C PRO A 132 -28.96 -14.19 21.94
N VAL A 133 -29.94 -13.59 21.26
CA VAL A 133 -31.36 -14.00 21.26
C VAL A 133 -31.76 -14.55 19.88
N LEU A 134 -30.81 -15.13 19.15
CA LEU A 134 -31.02 -15.63 17.77
C LEU A 134 -31.55 -14.55 16.83
N GLU A 135 -31.08 -13.30 17.00
CA GLU A 135 -31.33 -12.22 16.05
C GLU A 135 -30.80 -12.58 14.66
N ARG A 136 -31.31 -11.86 13.65
CA ARG A 136 -30.88 -12.02 12.27
C ARG A 136 -29.36 -11.85 12.11
N PRO A 137 -28.66 -12.78 11.44
CA PRO A 137 -27.23 -12.68 11.22
C PRO A 137 -26.88 -11.52 10.30
N VAL A 138 -25.76 -10.87 10.58
CA VAL A 138 -25.14 -9.85 9.72
C VAL A 138 -23.85 -10.45 9.15
N THR A 139 -23.64 -10.30 7.84
CA THR A 139 -22.42 -10.79 7.18
C THR A 139 -21.55 -9.61 6.73
N VAL A 140 -20.26 -9.70 7.01
CA VAL A 140 -19.19 -8.81 6.53
C VAL A 140 -18.25 -9.62 5.66
N GLU A 141 -17.99 -9.13 4.46
CA GLU A 141 -17.09 -9.75 3.50
C GLU A 141 -15.95 -8.80 3.12
N GLU A 142 -14.73 -9.31 3.20
CA GLU A 142 -13.51 -8.57 2.93
C GLU A 142 -12.61 -9.34 1.99
N ILE A 143 -12.07 -8.67 0.97
CA ILE A 143 -10.94 -9.18 0.21
C ILE A 143 -9.69 -8.47 0.73
N ILE A 144 -8.75 -9.26 1.23
CA ILE A 144 -7.47 -8.79 1.75
C ILE A 144 -6.34 -9.27 0.86
N GLN A 145 -5.31 -8.44 0.72
CA GLN A 145 -4.09 -8.79 0.00
C GLN A 145 -2.98 -9.11 1.01
N ALA A 146 -2.18 -10.17 0.79
CA ALA A 146 -1.02 -10.43 1.66
C ALA A 146 -0.11 -9.18 1.69
N PRO A 147 0.55 -8.89 2.82
CA PRO A 147 1.63 -7.91 2.81
C PRO A 147 2.66 -8.36 1.77
N VAL A 148 2.97 -7.44 0.85
CA VAL A 148 3.98 -7.70 -0.16
C VAL A 148 5.31 -7.29 0.44
N ASN A 149 6.11 -8.28 0.83
CA ASN A 149 7.50 -8.07 1.22
C ASN A 149 8.36 -8.06 -0.03
N PHE A 150 8.87 -6.89 -0.37
CA PHE A 150 9.85 -6.77 -1.44
C PHE A 150 11.23 -7.08 -0.86
N ASN A 151 11.63 -8.34 -0.97
CA ASN A 151 13.01 -8.73 -0.72
C ASN A 151 13.75 -8.68 -2.06
N LEU A 152 14.48 -7.59 -2.27
CA LEU A 152 15.38 -7.47 -3.41
C LEU A 152 16.63 -8.28 -3.03
N GLY A 153 17.09 -9.15 -3.93
CA GLY A 153 18.21 -10.06 -3.66
C GLY A 153 19.48 -9.35 -3.19
N SER A 154 20.49 -10.10 -2.78
CA SER A 154 21.76 -9.56 -2.25
C SER A 154 22.73 -9.05 -3.33
N ASP A 155 22.29 -8.98 -4.58
CA ASP A 155 23.16 -8.65 -5.71
C ASP A 155 23.30 -7.13 -5.88
N ALA A 156 24.49 -6.71 -6.27
CA ALA A 156 24.79 -5.34 -6.60
C ALA A 156 24.03 -4.87 -7.86
N ILE A 157 23.89 -5.75 -8.85
CA ILE A 157 23.07 -5.52 -10.04
C ILE A 157 22.23 -6.75 -10.33
N LEU A 158 20.91 -6.60 -10.28
CA LEU A 158 19.94 -7.63 -10.65
C LEU A 158 19.12 -7.16 -11.86
N ALA A 159 19.28 -7.85 -12.98
CA ALA A 159 18.50 -7.62 -14.20
C ALA A 159 17.53 -8.77 -14.46
N ASN A 160 16.25 -8.45 -14.64
CA ASN A 160 15.25 -9.44 -15.00
C ASN A 160 15.38 -9.95 -16.45
N VAL A 161 16.17 -9.28 -17.28
CA VAL A 161 16.45 -9.69 -18.66
C VAL A 161 17.96 -9.86 -18.84
N ASP A 162 18.64 -8.99 -19.58
CA ASP A 162 20.06 -9.10 -19.90
C ASP A 162 20.88 -8.03 -19.16
N ILE A 163 22.17 -8.29 -18.93
CA ILE A 163 23.16 -7.26 -18.59
C ILE A 163 24.09 -7.15 -19.80
N SER A 164 24.24 -5.97 -20.40
CA SER A 164 25.01 -5.82 -21.65
C SER A 164 25.73 -4.50 -21.78
N GLY A 165 26.63 -4.38 -22.77
CA GLY A 165 27.27 -3.12 -23.12
C GLY A 165 28.77 -3.10 -22.86
N HIS A 166 29.36 -1.92 -22.90
CA HIS A 166 30.81 -1.76 -22.77
C HIS A 166 31.11 -0.53 -21.94
N TRP A 167 31.66 -0.73 -20.74
CA TRP A 167 32.37 0.32 -20.03
C TRP A 167 33.85 0.27 -20.34
N ASN A 168 34.48 1.45 -20.30
CA ASN A 168 35.91 1.57 -20.48
C ASN A 168 36.65 0.64 -19.48
N HIS A 169 37.76 0.03 -19.89
CA HIS A 169 38.60 -0.87 -19.08
C HIS A 169 39.13 -0.29 -17.74
N LYS A 170 38.83 0.98 -17.43
CA LYS A 170 39.16 1.64 -16.15
C LYS A 170 37.96 1.79 -15.20
N ILE A 171 36.76 1.48 -15.67
CA ILE A 171 35.50 1.62 -14.95
C ILE A 171 34.98 0.21 -14.71
N GLY A 172 34.65 -0.10 -13.46
CA GLY A 172 34.20 -1.41 -13.05
C GLY A 172 33.10 -1.34 -12.01
N ILE A 173 32.85 -2.51 -11.42
CA ILE A 173 31.88 -2.73 -10.35
C ILE A 173 32.70 -3.03 -9.09
N GLU A 174 32.79 -2.06 -8.19
CA GLU A 174 33.54 -2.15 -6.94
C GLU A 174 32.70 -2.83 -5.84
N GLU A 175 33.39 -3.51 -4.93
CA GLU A 175 32.89 -4.16 -3.73
C GLU A 175 32.47 -3.16 -2.65
N SER A 176 31.68 -3.61 -1.67
CA SER A 176 31.20 -2.73 -0.58
C SER A 176 32.27 -2.29 0.42
N SER A 177 33.40 -3.01 0.44
CA SER A 177 34.58 -2.65 1.22
C SER A 177 35.79 -3.40 0.68
N PRO A 178 37.02 -2.86 0.82
CA PRO A 178 38.21 -3.50 0.28
C PRO A 178 38.37 -4.97 0.72
N GLY A 179 38.36 -5.89 -0.26
CA GLY A 179 38.48 -7.33 -0.12
C GLY A 179 37.17 -8.12 0.11
N ALA A 180 36.01 -7.47 0.17
CA ALA A 180 34.72 -8.14 0.38
C ALA A 180 34.28 -9.05 -0.78
N ASN A 181 34.63 -8.73 -2.02
CA ASN A 181 34.23 -9.45 -3.25
C ASN A 181 32.74 -9.77 -3.30
N ASP A 182 31.89 -8.83 -2.88
CA ASP A 182 30.45 -9.02 -2.68
C ASP A 182 29.58 -8.30 -3.71
N ALA A 183 30.18 -7.65 -4.71
CA ALA A 183 29.45 -6.96 -5.77
C ALA A 183 28.98 -7.95 -6.86
N ASN A 184 28.16 -8.92 -6.45
CA ASN A 184 27.59 -9.91 -7.36
C ASN A 184 26.61 -9.26 -8.33
N ILE A 185 26.58 -9.74 -9.57
CA ILE A 185 25.60 -9.35 -10.56
C ILE A 185 24.88 -10.58 -11.11
N HIS A 186 23.60 -10.43 -11.42
CA HIS A 186 22.77 -11.48 -11.95
C HIS A 186 21.89 -10.99 -13.09
N ALA A 187 21.89 -11.74 -14.20
CA ALA A 187 20.93 -11.60 -15.28
C ALA A 187 20.04 -12.85 -15.38
N ASN A 188 18.72 -12.67 -15.38
CA ASN A 188 17.77 -13.76 -15.64
C ASN A 188 17.82 -14.29 -17.09
N ARG A 189 18.61 -13.64 -17.97
CA ARG A 189 19.03 -14.14 -19.28
C ARG A 189 20.55 -14.07 -19.38
N ASN A 190 21.14 -13.23 -20.23
CA ASN A 190 22.57 -13.27 -20.52
C ASN A 190 23.31 -12.09 -19.91
N VAL A 191 24.60 -12.29 -19.65
CA VAL A 191 25.56 -11.23 -19.39
C VAL A 191 26.47 -11.11 -20.62
N THR A 192 26.30 -10.05 -21.40
CA THR A 192 27.14 -9.68 -22.56
C THR A 192 27.71 -8.27 -22.38
N ALA A 193 28.38 -8.08 -21.24
CA ALA A 193 29.02 -6.84 -20.85
C ALA A 193 30.56 -6.94 -20.88
N ASP A 194 31.22 -5.80 -21.02
CA ASP A 194 32.66 -5.64 -20.87
C ASP A 194 32.92 -4.46 -19.93
N VAL A 195 33.61 -4.72 -18.82
CA VAL A 195 33.94 -3.71 -17.79
C VAL A 195 35.41 -3.88 -17.38
N GLY A 196 36.02 -2.83 -16.86
CA GLY A 196 37.42 -2.85 -16.43
C GLY A 196 37.74 -3.85 -15.33
N PHE A 197 36.82 -4.04 -14.39
CA PHE A 197 36.92 -5.00 -13.30
C PHE A 197 35.55 -5.26 -12.66
N LEU A 198 35.44 -6.38 -11.93
CA LEU A 198 34.27 -6.78 -11.16
C LEU A 198 34.74 -7.39 -9.83
N HIS A 199 34.43 -6.76 -8.70
CA HIS A 199 34.74 -7.29 -7.37
C HIS A 199 33.58 -8.13 -6.81
N GLY A 200 33.33 -9.26 -7.45
CA GLY A 200 32.22 -10.17 -7.13
C GLY A 200 32.09 -11.26 -8.18
N THR A 201 30.88 -11.79 -8.34
CA THR A 201 30.59 -12.77 -9.39
C THR A 201 29.47 -12.29 -10.30
N ALA A 202 29.68 -12.41 -11.61
CA ALA A 202 28.62 -12.34 -12.61
C ALA A 202 28.00 -13.71 -12.82
N THR A 203 26.68 -13.79 -12.79
CA THR A 203 25.92 -15.01 -13.04
C THR A 203 24.81 -14.75 -14.06
N ALA A 204 24.54 -15.74 -14.91
CA ALA A 204 23.51 -15.67 -15.93
C ALA A 204 22.59 -16.90 -15.85
N SER A 205 21.28 -16.71 -15.85
CA SER A 205 20.32 -17.82 -16.00
C SER A 205 20.23 -18.31 -17.46
N GLY A 206 20.67 -17.49 -18.40
CA GLY A 206 20.84 -17.82 -19.81
C GLY A 206 22.15 -18.56 -20.09
N THR A 207 22.63 -18.48 -21.34
CA THR A 207 23.74 -19.31 -21.83
C THR A 207 25.06 -18.57 -21.95
N THR A 208 25.07 -17.26 -21.74
CA THR A 208 26.24 -16.41 -21.95
C THR A 208 26.52 -15.57 -20.72
N ASP A 209 27.79 -15.56 -20.31
CA ASP A 209 28.36 -14.64 -19.34
C ASP A 209 29.76 -14.25 -19.83
N SER A 210 29.92 -12.99 -20.28
CA SER A 210 31.19 -12.47 -20.78
C SER A 210 32.05 -11.80 -19.72
N LEU A 211 31.50 -11.50 -18.54
CA LEU A 211 32.22 -10.80 -17.47
C LEU A 211 33.04 -11.74 -16.59
N ASN A 212 32.71 -13.03 -16.60
CA ASN A 212 33.45 -14.04 -15.86
C ASN A 212 33.98 -15.15 -16.77
N GLY A 213 35.29 -15.39 -16.70
CA GLY A 213 35.86 -16.68 -17.11
C GLY A 213 35.59 -17.82 -16.11
N SER A 214 35.29 -17.48 -14.85
CA SER A 214 34.83 -18.32 -13.71
C SER A 214 34.92 -17.47 -12.42
N PRO A 215 34.05 -17.62 -11.39
CA PRO A 215 33.16 -18.75 -11.13
C PRO A 215 31.65 -18.52 -11.24
N GLY A 216 31.17 -17.33 -11.62
CA GLY A 216 29.74 -17.05 -11.51
C GLY A 216 28.81 -17.69 -12.56
N GLY A 217 29.31 -18.13 -13.71
CA GLY A 217 28.67 -19.18 -14.53
C GLY A 217 27.33 -18.84 -15.20
N VAL A 218 26.92 -19.77 -16.08
CA VAL A 218 25.70 -19.70 -16.90
C VAL A 218 24.71 -20.79 -16.46
N ASN A 219 23.46 -20.69 -16.90
CA ASN A 219 22.34 -21.57 -16.52
C ASN A 219 22.09 -21.62 -14.99
N THR A 220 22.32 -20.51 -14.30
CA THR A 220 21.92 -20.39 -12.89
C THR A 220 20.39 -20.30 -12.76
N SER A 221 19.87 -20.44 -11.53
CA SER A 221 18.43 -20.29 -11.31
C SER A 221 18.03 -18.83 -11.48
N GLN A 222 16.89 -18.58 -12.12
CA GLN A 222 16.32 -17.23 -12.22
C GLN A 222 16.08 -16.67 -10.82
N GLN A 223 16.52 -15.44 -10.63
CA GLN A 223 16.20 -14.66 -9.45
C GLN A 223 14.86 -13.95 -9.63
N PHE A 224 14.13 -13.83 -8.53
CA PHE A 224 12.81 -13.21 -8.55
C PHE A 224 12.90 -11.68 -8.54
N VAL A 225 12.36 -11.04 -9.58
CA VAL A 225 12.13 -9.59 -9.62
C VAL A 225 10.62 -9.35 -9.55
N PRO A 226 10.09 -8.65 -8.52
CA PRO A 226 8.65 -8.56 -8.25
C PRO A 226 7.87 -7.60 -9.18
N LEU A 227 7.98 -7.76 -10.49
CA LEU A 227 7.39 -6.85 -11.48
C LEU A 227 5.86 -6.83 -11.49
N GLY A 228 5.22 -7.97 -11.21
CA GLY A 228 3.76 -8.05 -11.09
C GLY A 228 3.22 -7.20 -9.92
N GLN A 229 4.04 -6.96 -8.91
CA GLN A 229 3.68 -6.19 -7.71
C GLN A 229 4.08 -4.71 -7.81
N PHE A 230 4.89 -4.34 -8.80
CA PHE A 230 5.39 -2.98 -9.00
C PHE A 230 4.25 -1.93 -9.13
N PRO A 231 3.15 -2.17 -9.89
CA PRO A 231 2.03 -1.22 -9.94
C PRO A 231 1.37 -0.97 -8.57
N ALA A 232 1.25 -2.02 -7.74
CA ALA A 232 0.70 -1.89 -6.40
C ALA A 232 1.64 -1.10 -5.48
N LEU A 233 2.96 -1.29 -5.62
CA LEU A 233 3.99 -0.51 -4.93
C LEU A 233 3.92 0.98 -5.29
N ILE A 234 3.85 1.31 -6.58
CA ILE A 234 3.75 2.70 -7.03
C ILE A 234 2.47 3.35 -6.49
N GLN A 235 1.32 2.67 -6.57
CA GLN A 235 0.08 3.19 -6.01
C GLN A 235 0.16 3.36 -4.49
N TYR A 236 0.82 2.43 -3.78
CA TYR A 236 1.01 2.52 -2.35
C TYR A 236 1.88 3.74 -1.98
N MET A 237 3.00 3.94 -2.67
CA MET A 237 3.87 5.10 -2.48
C MET A 237 3.17 6.42 -2.82
N GLN A 238 2.33 6.44 -3.86
CA GLN A 238 1.53 7.61 -4.19
C GLN A 238 0.59 8.00 -3.04
N ASN A 239 -0.08 7.01 -2.45
CA ASN A 239 -1.03 7.24 -1.36
C ASN A 239 -0.34 7.66 -0.05
N HIS A 240 0.96 7.36 0.11
CA HIS A 240 1.76 7.70 1.29
C HIS A 240 2.80 8.79 1.00
N ALA A 241 2.69 9.46 -0.14
CA ALA A 241 3.58 10.54 -0.54
C ALA A 241 3.50 11.70 0.46
N SER A 242 4.63 12.04 1.07
CA SER A 242 4.75 13.25 1.89
C SER A 242 4.85 14.50 1.02
N VAL A 243 5.34 14.34 -0.21
CA VAL A 243 5.43 15.40 -1.23
C VAL A 243 4.99 14.81 -2.56
N THR A 244 4.06 15.46 -3.25
CA THR A 244 3.66 15.11 -4.61
C THR A 244 4.01 16.24 -5.56
N VAL A 245 4.75 15.93 -6.61
CA VAL A 245 5.16 16.86 -7.68
C VAL A 245 4.49 16.43 -8.98
N ASN A 246 3.70 17.31 -9.60
CA ASN A 246 3.00 17.01 -10.85
C ASN A 246 3.70 17.70 -12.04
N GLY A 247 4.74 17.06 -12.58
CA GLY A 247 5.58 17.62 -13.64
C GLY A 247 6.53 18.75 -13.17
N GLY A 248 7.29 19.32 -14.11
CA GLY A 248 8.26 20.39 -13.83
C GLY A 248 9.57 19.89 -13.21
N SER A 249 10.24 20.74 -12.42
CA SER A 249 11.50 20.40 -11.75
C SER A 249 11.27 20.00 -10.29
N LEU A 250 12.09 19.08 -9.78
CA LEU A 250 12.20 18.87 -8.33
C LEU A 250 12.76 20.11 -7.64
N ALA A 251 12.42 20.31 -6.36
CA ALA A 251 13.11 21.27 -5.51
C ALA A 251 14.61 20.91 -5.40
N SER A 252 15.47 21.90 -5.15
CA SER A 252 16.92 21.68 -5.04
C SER A 252 17.33 20.84 -3.83
N SER A 253 16.47 20.70 -2.82
CA SER A 253 16.74 19.87 -1.64
C SER A 253 15.48 19.30 -0.99
N TYR A 254 15.64 18.14 -0.37
CA TYR A 254 14.67 17.49 0.50
C TYR A 254 15.36 16.98 1.77
N THR A 255 14.70 17.16 2.90
CA THR A 255 15.12 16.59 4.19
C THR A 255 14.11 15.53 4.61
N CYS A 256 14.62 14.34 4.88
CA CYS A 256 13.88 13.15 5.25
C CYS A 256 14.29 12.74 6.67
N PRO A 257 13.37 12.15 7.45
CA PRO A 257 13.73 11.58 8.74
C PRO A 257 14.66 10.37 8.53
N ALA A 258 15.35 9.98 9.60
CA ALA A 258 16.10 8.72 9.61
C ALA A 258 15.13 7.52 9.52
N TYR A 259 15.60 6.46 8.89
CA TYR A 259 14.91 5.20 8.67
C TYR A 259 14.72 4.52 10.01
N VAL A 260 13.47 4.19 10.27
CA VAL A 260 13.09 3.29 11.36
C VAL A 260 12.54 2.05 10.68
N ALA A 261 13.09 0.88 11.01
CA ALA A 261 12.67 -0.38 10.40
C ALA A 261 11.14 -0.53 10.43
N GLY A 262 10.54 -0.81 9.28
CA GLY A 262 9.08 -0.94 9.12
C GLY A 262 8.31 0.37 8.96
N VAL A 263 8.96 1.55 9.06
CA VAL A 263 8.37 2.85 8.76
C VAL A 263 8.95 3.35 7.45
N LEU A 264 8.09 3.68 6.48
CA LEU A 264 8.53 4.35 5.26
C LEU A 264 9.23 5.66 5.64
N GLY A 265 10.41 5.90 5.08
CA GLY A 265 11.02 7.22 5.08
C GLY A 265 10.12 8.25 4.37
N ARG A 266 10.61 9.48 4.22
CA ARG A 266 9.82 10.50 3.50
C ARG A 266 9.69 10.09 2.04
N VAL A 267 8.45 9.92 1.58
CA VAL A 267 8.15 9.58 0.18
C VAL A 267 7.96 10.87 -0.63
N ILE A 268 8.78 11.05 -1.67
CA ILE A 268 8.64 12.09 -2.69
C ILE A 268 8.12 11.43 -3.96
N PHE A 269 6.88 11.74 -4.35
CA PHE A 269 6.24 11.17 -5.52
C PHE A 269 6.20 12.18 -6.67
N TYR A 270 6.97 11.93 -7.72
CA TYR A 270 6.98 12.70 -8.95
C TYR A 270 6.06 12.03 -9.98
N ASN A 271 4.97 12.70 -10.34
CA ASN A 271 3.96 12.18 -11.25
C ASN A 271 4.24 12.60 -12.69
N GLY A 272 5.00 11.77 -13.41
CA GLY A 272 5.40 11.96 -14.81
C GLY A 272 6.85 11.51 -15.04
N SER A 273 7.34 11.70 -16.26
CA SER A 273 8.75 11.48 -16.59
C SER A 273 9.62 12.64 -16.11
N LEU A 274 10.78 12.34 -15.54
CA LEU A 274 11.72 13.32 -14.98
C LEU A 274 12.99 13.35 -15.82
N HIS A 275 13.33 14.54 -16.34
CA HIS A 275 14.47 14.75 -17.22
C HIS A 275 15.44 15.82 -16.68
N PRO A 276 16.24 15.53 -15.62
CA PRO A 276 17.21 16.50 -15.11
C PRO A 276 18.32 16.72 -16.15
N SER A 277 18.62 17.98 -16.47
CA SER A 277 19.65 18.34 -17.44
C SER A 277 20.47 19.56 -16.98
N GLY A 278 21.55 19.86 -17.70
CA GLY A 278 22.42 21.01 -17.41
C GLY A 278 23.18 20.83 -16.09
N GLN A 279 23.01 21.74 -15.13
CA GLN A 279 23.64 21.70 -13.80
C GLN A 279 22.60 21.51 -12.68
N ALA A 280 21.41 21.00 -13.01
CA ALA A 280 20.35 20.80 -12.02
C ALA A 280 20.80 19.82 -10.93
N LYS A 281 20.85 20.29 -9.68
CA LYS A 281 21.20 19.46 -8.52
C LYS A 281 20.04 19.39 -7.55
N THR A 282 19.62 18.17 -7.25
CA THR A 282 18.69 17.87 -6.16
C THR A 282 19.42 17.08 -5.09
N THR A 283 19.35 17.54 -3.84
CA THR A 283 20.00 16.87 -2.71
C THR A 283 18.95 16.26 -1.79
N PHE A 284 19.16 15.02 -1.39
CA PHE A 284 18.30 14.29 -0.45
C PHE A 284 19.10 13.98 0.80
N THR A 285 18.67 14.53 1.95
CA THR A 285 19.30 14.34 3.26
C THR A 285 18.42 13.45 4.11
N GLY A 286 18.97 12.45 4.78
CA GLY A 286 18.19 11.41 5.48
C GLY A 286 17.74 10.27 4.56
N ASP A 287 16.79 9.46 5.04
CA ASP A 287 16.30 8.28 4.33
C ASP A 287 15.07 8.63 3.48
N CYS A 288 15.30 8.87 2.18
CA CYS A 288 14.30 9.32 1.25
C CYS A 288 13.90 8.22 0.26
N ILE A 289 12.61 8.16 -0.06
CA ILE A 289 12.10 7.34 -1.16
C ILE A 289 11.64 8.30 -2.26
N LEU A 290 12.38 8.36 -3.36
CA LEU A 290 11.96 9.08 -4.55
C LEU A 290 11.24 8.10 -5.48
N VAL A 291 10.01 8.43 -5.86
CA VAL A 291 9.22 7.67 -6.81
C VAL A 291 8.96 8.51 -8.04
N ILE A 292 9.33 8.00 -9.21
CA ILE A 292 9.10 8.62 -10.51
C ILE A 292 8.07 7.77 -11.24
N ASN A 293 6.87 8.32 -11.41
CA ASN A 293 5.78 7.65 -12.12
C ASN A 293 5.88 7.91 -13.63
N GLY A 294 6.97 7.44 -14.23
CA GLY A 294 7.32 7.64 -15.63
C GLY A 294 8.77 7.23 -15.88
N ASP A 295 9.34 7.72 -16.97
CA ASP A 295 10.74 7.50 -17.29
C ASP A 295 11.64 8.49 -16.53
N TYR A 296 12.87 8.08 -16.25
CA TYR A 296 13.92 8.94 -15.74
C TYR A 296 15.06 9.01 -16.75
N ASP A 297 15.47 10.20 -17.15
CA ASP A 297 16.62 10.37 -18.03
C ASP A 297 17.44 11.59 -17.63
N GLN A 298 18.64 11.33 -17.13
CA GLN A 298 19.55 12.36 -16.64
C GLN A 298 20.65 12.64 -17.65
N THR A 299 20.86 13.92 -17.96
CA THR A 299 21.91 14.36 -18.90
C THR A 299 22.76 15.51 -18.34
N GLY A 300 23.94 15.74 -18.91
CA GLY A 300 24.83 16.84 -18.55
C GLY A 300 25.55 16.65 -17.20
N GLN A 301 25.51 17.65 -16.33
CA GLN A 301 26.06 17.62 -14.97
C GLN A 301 24.94 17.61 -13.91
N ALA A 302 23.72 17.24 -14.31
CA ALA A 302 22.65 17.09 -13.35
C ALA A 302 22.97 15.96 -12.36
N SER A 303 22.47 16.09 -11.13
CA SER A 303 22.71 15.08 -10.09
C SER A 303 21.54 14.96 -9.13
N MET A 304 21.25 13.73 -8.72
CA MET A 304 20.36 13.40 -7.61
C MET A 304 21.21 12.83 -6.47
N ALA A 305 21.70 13.75 -5.64
CA ALA A 305 22.64 13.45 -4.58
C ALA A 305 21.88 13.02 -3.33
N PHE A 306 21.68 11.72 -3.17
CA PHE A 306 21.31 11.14 -1.89
C PHE A 306 22.53 11.13 -0.97
N GLN A 307 22.33 11.48 0.30
CA GLN A 307 23.41 11.49 1.27
C GLN A 307 23.96 10.07 1.45
N ALA A 308 25.30 9.93 1.39
CA ALA A 308 25.98 8.66 1.60
C ALA A 308 25.63 8.06 2.98
N SER A 309 25.62 6.73 3.06
CA SER A 309 25.29 5.97 4.27
C SER A 309 23.85 6.20 4.78
N GLN A 310 22.92 6.59 3.90
CA GLN A 310 21.49 6.62 4.17
C GLN A 310 20.80 5.61 3.24
N HIS A 311 19.82 4.87 3.75
CA HIS A 311 18.98 3.92 3.03
C HIS A 311 17.96 4.65 2.13
N SER A 312 18.44 5.32 1.10
CA SER A 312 17.60 5.99 0.11
C SER A 312 17.34 5.13 -1.12
N ILE A 313 16.19 5.36 -1.74
CA ILE A 313 15.71 4.56 -2.87
C ILE A 313 15.14 5.47 -3.93
N MET A 314 15.42 5.08 -5.16
CA MET A 314 14.83 5.66 -6.33
C MET A 314 14.03 4.60 -7.09
N LEU A 315 12.71 4.71 -7.03
CA LEU A 315 11.78 3.84 -7.75
C LEU A 315 11.35 4.52 -9.05
N VAL A 316 11.53 3.86 -10.20
CA VAL A 316 11.16 4.38 -11.52
C VAL A 316 10.12 3.47 -12.17
N ASN A 317 8.91 3.98 -12.40
CA ASN A 317 7.82 3.27 -13.08
C ASN A 317 7.91 3.39 -14.61
N GLY A 318 9.11 3.20 -15.15
CA GLY A 318 9.45 3.38 -16.55
C GLY A 318 10.85 2.85 -16.80
N ASN A 319 11.55 3.42 -17.76
CA ASN A 319 12.99 3.19 -17.97
C ASN A 319 13.79 4.25 -17.20
N ALA A 320 15.03 3.91 -16.80
CA ALA A 320 15.94 4.85 -16.15
C ALA A 320 17.27 4.95 -16.90
N SER A 321 17.67 6.17 -17.25
CA SER A 321 18.92 6.48 -17.93
C SER A 321 19.74 7.45 -17.06
N TYR A 322 20.97 7.04 -16.73
CA TYR A 322 21.92 7.82 -15.95
C TYR A 322 23.09 8.16 -16.85
N ALA A 323 23.08 9.34 -17.46
CA ALA A 323 24.16 9.83 -18.31
C ALA A 323 24.85 11.07 -17.72
N GLY A 324 25.96 11.46 -18.34
CA GLY A 324 26.73 12.66 -17.98
C GLY A 324 27.68 12.44 -16.80
N ASN A 325 27.83 13.42 -15.91
CA ASN A 325 28.68 13.31 -14.71
C ASN A 325 27.81 13.14 -13.44
N ALA A 326 26.83 12.23 -13.51
CA ALA A 326 25.93 11.95 -12.40
C ALA A 326 26.69 11.54 -11.13
N ALA A 327 26.16 11.87 -9.97
CA ALA A 327 26.52 11.22 -8.71
C ALA A 327 25.25 10.87 -7.96
N THR A 328 25.01 9.58 -7.72
CA THR A 328 23.79 9.08 -7.07
C THR A 328 24.15 7.96 -6.10
N SER A 329 23.69 8.06 -4.84
CA SER A 329 23.94 7.05 -3.79
C SER A 329 22.63 6.45 -3.29
N ALA A 330 22.11 5.42 -3.96
CA ALA A 330 20.80 4.84 -3.65
C ALA A 330 20.68 3.40 -4.14
N LEU A 331 19.65 2.71 -3.65
CA LEU A 331 19.07 1.59 -4.40
C LEU A 331 18.28 2.17 -5.58
N LEU A 332 18.70 1.86 -6.79
CA LEU A 332 18.04 2.22 -8.04
C LEU A 332 17.17 1.05 -8.49
N TRP A 333 15.85 1.26 -8.53
CA TRP A 333 14.93 0.22 -8.97
C TRP A 333 13.99 0.72 -10.05
N SER A 334 14.17 0.19 -11.25
CA SER A 334 13.36 0.48 -12.42
C SER A 334 12.43 -0.68 -12.75
N LYS A 335 11.19 -0.38 -13.12
CA LYS A 335 10.27 -1.37 -13.70
C LYS A 335 10.73 -1.83 -15.08
N GLY A 336 11.35 -0.93 -15.85
CA GLY A 336 11.88 -1.19 -17.19
C GLY A 336 13.39 -1.37 -17.17
N ASP A 337 14.02 -0.87 -18.23
CA ASP A 337 15.47 -0.95 -18.42
C ASP A 337 16.19 0.08 -17.53
N ILE A 338 17.46 -0.20 -17.24
CA ILE A 338 18.39 0.76 -16.65
C ILE A 338 19.60 0.91 -17.56
N THR A 339 19.90 2.13 -17.98
CA THR A 339 21.09 2.47 -18.77
C THR A 339 22.03 3.31 -17.93
N LEU A 340 23.28 2.85 -17.81
CA LEU A 340 24.35 3.56 -17.13
C LEU A 340 25.38 4.03 -18.16
N ASP A 341 25.42 5.33 -18.42
CA ASP A 341 26.18 5.96 -19.50
C ASP A 341 27.01 7.16 -19.00
N GLY A 342 27.96 7.62 -19.81
CA GLY A 342 28.83 8.74 -19.50
C GLY A 342 29.80 8.46 -18.35
N ASN A 343 30.09 9.48 -17.55
CA ASN A 343 30.92 9.40 -16.34
C ASN A 343 30.05 9.43 -15.07
N ALA A 344 28.86 8.82 -15.11
CA ALA A 344 28.04 8.67 -13.93
C ALA A 344 28.79 7.84 -12.88
N ASN A 345 28.79 8.31 -11.62
CA ASN A 345 29.24 7.56 -10.48
C ASN A 345 28.03 7.17 -9.63
N ILE A 346 27.78 5.87 -9.52
CA ILE A 346 26.64 5.32 -8.80
C ILE A 346 27.15 4.50 -7.64
N THR A 347 26.70 4.83 -6.43
CA THR A 347 26.97 4.04 -5.23
C THR A 347 25.66 3.39 -4.76
N GLY A 348 25.65 2.09 -4.48
CA GLY A 348 24.46 1.40 -3.98
C GLY A 348 24.18 0.10 -4.70
N ALA A 349 22.93 -0.10 -5.13
CA ALA A 349 22.50 -1.32 -5.82
C ALA A 349 21.52 -1.00 -6.95
N VAL A 350 21.43 -1.88 -7.95
CA VAL A 350 20.59 -1.71 -9.14
C VAL A 350 19.68 -2.91 -9.31
N VAL A 351 18.39 -2.65 -9.47
CA VAL A 351 17.39 -3.66 -9.84
C VAL A 351 16.64 -3.17 -11.07
N ALA A 352 16.70 -3.92 -12.17
CA ALA A 352 15.99 -3.61 -13.40
C ALA A 352 14.94 -4.70 -13.70
N GLY A 353 13.71 -4.28 -13.96
CA GLY A 353 12.67 -5.16 -14.48
C GLY A 353 12.83 -5.52 -15.95
N GLY A 354 13.65 -4.76 -16.66
CA GLY A 354 14.17 -5.08 -17.98
C GLY A 354 15.64 -5.47 -17.93
N SER A 355 16.41 -4.92 -18.86
CA SER A 355 17.84 -5.09 -18.97
C SER A 355 18.62 -4.00 -18.23
N VAL A 356 19.87 -4.29 -17.87
CA VAL A 356 20.86 -3.27 -17.50
C VAL A 356 21.84 -3.12 -18.65
N SER A 357 22.07 -1.89 -19.10
CA SER A 357 23.02 -1.61 -20.18
C SER A 357 24.08 -0.61 -19.76
N PHE A 358 25.33 -0.92 -20.11
CA PHE A 358 26.49 -0.05 -19.94
C PHE A 358 26.76 0.68 -21.26
N GLY A 359 26.38 1.96 -21.33
CA GLY A 359 26.43 2.77 -22.55
C GLY A 359 27.83 3.20 -22.98
N GLY A 360 28.82 3.02 -22.10
CA GLY A 360 30.16 3.59 -22.27
C GLY A 360 30.33 4.90 -21.54
N GLY A 361 31.55 5.42 -21.52
CA GLY A 361 31.91 6.55 -20.67
C GLY A 361 33.36 6.97 -20.83
N GLY A 362 33.70 8.17 -20.34
CA GLY A 362 35.09 8.59 -20.20
C GLY A 362 35.81 7.78 -19.12
N SER A 363 36.85 8.33 -18.49
CA SER A 363 37.63 7.61 -17.47
C SER A 363 37.19 7.89 -16.03
N GLY A 364 36.05 8.55 -15.82
CA GLY A 364 35.67 9.09 -14.50
C GLY A 364 34.37 8.56 -13.90
N GLY A 365 33.63 7.70 -14.61
CA GLY A 365 32.43 7.04 -14.08
C GLY A 365 32.77 5.79 -13.27
N GLY A 366 31.76 5.19 -12.64
CA GLY A 366 31.93 4.04 -11.75
C GLY A 366 30.61 3.50 -11.22
N PHE A 367 30.62 2.23 -10.83
CA PHE A 367 29.61 1.68 -9.96
C PHE A 367 30.29 1.09 -8.71
N GLU A 368 29.96 1.62 -7.55
CA GLU A 368 30.42 1.14 -6.26
C GLU A 368 29.25 0.47 -5.54
N TYR A 369 29.36 -0.84 -5.32
CA TYR A 369 28.33 -1.55 -4.58
C TYR A 369 28.31 -1.08 -3.13
N ASP A 370 27.13 -0.77 -2.59
CA ASP A 370 26.98 -0.58 -1.15
C ASP A 370 25.82 -1.45 -0.64
N ARG A 371 26.19 -2.52 0.08
CA ARG A 371 25.27 -3.50 0.64
C ARG A 371 24.27 -2.91 1.63
N SER A 372 24.53 -1.73 2.20
CA SER A 372 23.61 -1.09 3.13
C SER A 372 22.27 -0.74 2.46
N PHE A 373 22.25 -0.55 1.14
CA PHE A 373 21.06 -0.22 0.37
C PHE A 373 20.14 -1.43 0.08
N LEU A 374 20.58 -2.68 0.30
CA LEU A 374 19.79 -3.89 0.02
C LEU A 374 18.89 -4.35 1.17
N ASN A 375 19.11 -3.86 2.39
CA ASN A 375 18.28 -4.23 3.55
C ASN A 375 16.90 -3.54 3.57
N PHE A 376 16.48 -2.96 2.45
CA PHE A 376 15.21 -2.26 2.40
C PHE A 376 14.04 -3.22 2.22
N GLN A 377 13.16 -3.23 3.22
CA GLN A 377 11.89 -3.92 3.17
C GLN A 377 10.76 -2.89 3.12
N VAL A 378 10.01 -2.85 2.02
CA VAL A 378 8.68 -2.24 2.03
C VAL A 378 7.70 -3.32 2.43
N ASN A 379 7.02 -3.09 3.55
CA ASN A 379 5.81 -3.84 3.87
C ASN A 379 4.64 -3.01 3.35
N ILE A 380 4.07 -3.39 2.21
CA ILE A 380 2.79 -2.81 1.80
C ILE A 380 1.72 -3.46 2.69
N PRO A 381 1.07 -2.74 3.62
CA PRO A 381 0.01 -3.29 4.43
C PRO A 381 -1.12 -3.80 3.53
N SER A 382 -1.75 -4.88 3.99
CA SER A 382 -2.90 -5.48 3.33
C SER A 382 -3.96 -4.43 3.02
N LYS A 383 -4.39 -4.35 1.75
CA LYS A 383 -5.58 -3.57 1.39
C LYS A 383 -6.82 -4.40 1.73
N ILE A 384 -7.66 -3.88 2.62
CA ILE A 384 -8.99 -4.41 2.87
C ILE A 384 -9.95 -3.76 1.87
N LYS A 385 -10.54 -4.56 0.99
CA LYS A 385 -11.70 -4.12 0.20
C LYS A 385 -12.93 -4.80 0.77
N THR A 386 -13.72 -4.05 1.55
CA THR A 386 -15.04 -4.50 2.00
C THR A 386 -15.99 -4.54 0.80
N ALA A 387 -16.50 -5.72 0.46
CA ALA A 387 -17.23 -5.94 -0.79
C ALA A 387 -18.75 -5.90 -0.62
N ALA A 388 -19.28 -6.27 0.55
CA ALA A 388 -20.72 -6.29 0.78
C ALA A 388 -21.09 -6.21 2.27
N TYR A 389 -22.23 -5.58 2.53
CA TYR A 389 -22.98 -5.67 3.78
C TYR A 389 -24.34 -6.27 3.46
N ALA A 390 -24.67 -7.36 4.16
CA ALA A 390 -25.87 -8.13 3.92
C ALA A 390 -26.60 -8.41 5.24
N GLU A 391 -27.85 -7.95 5.34
CA GLU A 391 -28.79 -8.36 6.40
C GLU A 391 -29.66 -9.50 5.88
N TYR A 392 -29.72 -10.61 6.62
CA TYR A 392 -30.57 -11.76 6.29
C TYR A 392 -31.70 -11.91 7.31
#